data_AF-A0A453EFE3-F1
#
_entry.id   AF-A0A453EFE3-F1
#
_cell.length_a   1.000
_cell.length_b   1.000
_cell.length_c   1.000
_cell.angle_alpha   90.00
_cell.angle_beta   90.00
_cell.angle_gamma   90.00
#
_symmetry.space_group_name_H-M   'P 1'
#
loop_
_entity.id
_entity.type
_entity.pdbx_description
1 polymer ?
#
loop_
_entity_poly.entity_id
_entity_poly.type
_entity_poly.pdbx_seq_one_letter_code
_entity_poly.pdbx_strand_id
1 'polypeptide(L)'
;VWPFPVIYTGGINPLIWRPITSIGSFNLPTYDIELTPFLGKLLDGKEHEVGFAVTNAQNSWYVNGNLHLWLDPKSSTTTGGLISYDAPKLSGSITSHSVDGIDGEYRATASRNISATGWVSSSRGNITTTFAQRLSFANSNVVSNKGSSQVINQTTDAHADVGGGAYAQQVHQSFPLYIFQGGDGSGTSSQRLKRRVEIGFVESRAGAGGAGTSTLRNEQVAEAEVVLRDDQVAGASWRMHQVYNYGASNGGCYLRNVTSVGYDVLFDHDVASCAGTRRR
;
A
#
# COMPACT_ATOMS: atom_id res chain seq x y z
N VAL A 1 -9.05 1.74 6.03
CA VAL A 1 -7.82 1.75 5.22
C VAL A 1 -6.80 0.79 5.80
N TRP A 2 -6.03 0.09 4.96
CA TRP A 2 -4.84 -0.67 5.35
C TRP A 2 -3.64 -0.17 4.57
N PRO A 3 -2.56 0.21 5.25
CA PRO A 3 -1.46 0.90 4.59
C PRO A 3 -0.59 -0.06 3.76
N PHE A 4 -0.06 0.48 2.67
CA PHE A 4 1.06 -0.09 1.94
C PHE A 4 2.27 -0.28 2.87
N PRO A 5 2.92 -1.46 2.89
CA PRO A 5 4.08 -1.71 3.75
C PRO A 5 5.32 -0.97 3.24
N VAL A 6 5.55 0.27 3.70
CA VAL A 6 6.75 1.05 3.38
C VAL A 6 7.95 0.55 4.17
N ILE A 7 9.06 0.27 3.48
CA ILE A 7 10.34 -0.09 4.11
C ILE A 7 11.28 1.12 4.03
N TYR A 8 11.68 1.66 5.17
CA TYR A 8 12.64 2.78 5.21
C TYR A 8 14.04 2.35 4.75
N THR A 9 14.91 3.31 4.41
CA THR A 9 16.24 3.12 3.79
C THR A 9 17.31 2.42 4.66
N GLY A 10 16.89 1.78 5.76
CA GLY A 10 17.71 0.91 6.60
C GLY A 10 16.99 -0.36 7.06
N GLY A 11 15.71 -0.55 6.70
CA GLY A 11 14.91 -1.69 7.16
C GLY A 11 15.36 -2.99 6.52
N ILE A 12 15.31 -4.10 7.27
CA ILE A 12 15.72 -5.47 6.88
C ILE A 12 17.22 -5.61 6.62
N ASN A 13 17.77 -4.81 5.71
CA ASN A 13 19.20 -4.68 5.46
C ASN A 13 19.47 -3.29 4.86
N PRO A 14 20.43 -2.49 5.37
CA PRO A 14 20.69 -1.16 4.83
C PRO A 14 21.32 -1.18 3.42
N LEU A 15 21.96 -2.27 3.01
CA LEU A 15 22.64 -2.37 1.71
C LEU A 15 21.64 -2.47 0.55
N ILE A 16 20.52 -3.19 0.72
CA ILE A 16 19.54 -3.39 -0.36
C ILE A 16 18.87 -2.11 -0.83
N TRP A 17 18.96 -1.01 -0.07
CA TRP A 17 18.34 0.28 -0.38
C TRP A 17 19.33 1.33 -0.90
N ARG A 18 20.50 0.90 -1.41
CA ARG A 18 21.54 1.79 -1.93
C ARG A 18 21.99 1.32 -3.32
N PRO A 19 22.03 2.20 -4.34
CA PRO A 19 21.60 3.61 -4.34
C PRO A 19 20.09 3.82 -4.50
N ILE A 20 19.32 2.76 -4.80
CA ILE A 20 17.88 2.85 -5.06
C ILE A 20 17.11 2.51 -3.78
N THR A 21 16.25 3.43 -3.34
CA THR A 21 15.47 3.28 -2.10
C THR A 21 14.17 2.53 -2.32
N SER A 22 13.58 1.97 -1.26
CA SER A 22 12.25 1.36 -1.33
C SER A 22 11.20 2.36 -1.81
N ILE A 23 10.24 1.91 -2.61
CA ILE A 23 9.12 2.72 -3.07
C ILE A 23 8.34 3.26 -1.86
N GLY A 24 7.97 4.54 -1.91
CA GLY A 24 7.24 5.21 -0.83
C GLY A 24 8.07 5.60 0.40
N SER A 25 9.37 5.27 0.47
CA SER A 25 10.23 5.59 1.63
C SER A 25 10.45 7.09 1.87
N PHE A 26 10.35 7.92 0.82
CA PHE A 26 10.40 9.39 0.93
C PHE A 26 9.04 10.07 0.79
N ASN A 27 8.06 9.38 0.19
CA ASN A 27 6.72 9.91 -0.05
C ASN A 27 5.71 8.80 0.26
N LEU A 28 5.21 8.79 1.50
CA LEU A 28 4.30 7.75 1.96
C LEU A 28 2.96 7.85 1.19
N PRO A 29 2.32 6.72 0.86
CA PRO A 29 1.02 6.75 0.20
C PRO A 29 -0.05 7.44 1.06
N THR A 30 -0.93 8.18 0.39
CA THR A 30 -2.14 8.76 1.01
C THR A 30 -3.33 7.83 0.77
N TYR A 31 -4.30 7.87 1.69
CA TYR A 31 -5.51 7.05 1.61
C TYR A 31 -6.74 7.95 1.69
N ASP A 32 -7.63 7.80 0.70
CA ASP A 32 -8.86 8.58 0.64
C ASP A 32 -9.97 7.89 1.45
N ILE A 33 -10.75 8.69 2.17
CA ILE A 33 -11.94 8.26 2.92
C ILE A 33 -13.10 9.13 2.46
N GLU A 34 -14.14 8.50 1.91
CA GLU A 34 -15.33 9.21 1.44
C GLU A 34 -16.25 9.57 2.60
N LEU A 35 -16.45 10.86 2.83
CA LEU A 35 -17.28 11.41 3.91
C LEU A 35 -18.67 11.85 3.45
N THR A 36 -18.93 11.91 2.14
CA THR A 36 -20.19 12.38 1.53
C THR A 36 -21.44 11.75 2.15
N PRO A 37 -21.49 10.41 2.40
CA PRO A 37 -22.66 9.79 3.05
C PRO A 37 -22.99 10.35 4.45
N PHE A 38 -22.03 10.97 5.13
CA PHE A 38 -22.16 11.52 6.48
C PHE A 38 -22.37 13.04 6.51
N LEU A 39 -22.46 13.71 5.37
CA LEU A 39 -22.56 15.18 5.31
C LEU A 39 -23.70 15.75 6.15
N GLY A 40 -24.82 15.03 6.31
CA GLY A 40 -25.91 15.45 7.20
C GLY A 40 -25.48 15.70 8.65
N LYS A 41 -24.41 15.05 9.12
CA LYS A 41 -23.83 15.28 10.46
C LYS A 41 -22.82 16.42 10.51
N LEU A 42 -22.29 16.83 9.36
CA LEU A 42 -21.23 17.84 9.23
C LEU A 42 -21.77 19.21 8.77
N LEU A 43 -23.06 19.28 8.40
CA LEU A 43 -23.74 20.47 7.88
C LEU A 43 -24.70 21.08 8.92
N ASP A 44 -24.47 20.86 10.22
CA ASP A 44 -25.35 21.35 11.30
C ASP A 44 -24.98 22.75 11.84
N GLY A 45 -23.93 23.36 11.26
CA GLY A 45 -23.45 24.69 11.62
C GLY A 45 -22.63 24.75 12.91
N LYS A 46 -22.23 23.60 13.47
CA LYS A 46 -21.42 23.53 14.70
C LYS A 46 -19.97 23.18 14.41
N GLU A 47 -19.14 23.29 15.45
CA GLU A 47 -17.77 22.78 15.41
C GLU A 47 -17.78 21.24 15.42
N HIS A 48 -16.85 20.66 14.67
CA HIS A 48 -16.69 19.21 14.54
C HIS A 48 -15.24 18.81 14.75
N GLU A 49 -15.03 17.68 15.41
CA GLU A 49 -13.73 17.03 15.54
C GLU A 49 -13.68 15.78 14.67
N VAL A 50 -12.62 15.65 13.87
CA VAL A 50 -12.34 14.45 13.07
C VAL A 50 -11.03 13.86 13.56
N GLY A 51 -11.12 12.66 14.15
CA GLY A 51 -9.99 11.93 14.68
C GLY A 51 -9.65 10.68 13.87
N PHE A 52 -8.37 10.34 13.81
CA PHE A 52 -7.88 9.09 13.26
C PHE A 52 -7.29 8.23 14.38
N ALA A 53 -7.59 6.93 14.37
CA ALA A 53 -7.01 5.98 15.29
C ALA A 53 -6.42 4.81 14.50
N VAL A 54 -5.20 4.42 14.85
CA VAL A 54 -4.55 3.21 14.34
C VAL A 54 -4.69 2.13 15.40
N THR A 55 -5.25 0.98 15.03
CA THR A 55 -5.42 -0.17 15.92
C THR A 55 -4.43 -1.27 15.54
N ASN A 56 -4.12 -2.15 16.50
CA ASN A 56 -3.25 -3.31 16.28
C ASN A 56 -1.87 -2.95 15.69
N ALA A 57 -1.29 -1.85 16.16
CA ALA A 57 -0.04 -1.32 15.63
C ALA A 57 0.94 -0.94 16.75
N GLN A 58 2.14 -0.51 16.37
CA GLN A 58 3.15 0.01 17.31
C GLN A 58 2.65 1.24 18.09
N ASN A 59 3.34 1.56 19.19
CA ASN A 59 2.93 2.56 20.18
C ASN A 59 2.77 4.00 19.65
N SER A 60 3.27 4.32 18.45
CA SER A 60 3.21 5.68 17.91
C SER A 60 3.11 5.68 16.39
N TRP A 61 2.27 6.57 15.86
CA TRP A 61 2.08 6.80 14.43
C TRP A 61 2.04 8.29 14.16
N TYR A 62 2.76 8.72 13.13
CA TYR A 62 2.61 10.06 12.57
C TYR A 62 1.48 10.02 11.57
N VAL A 63 0.44 10.81 11.82
CA VAL A 63 -0.74 10.91 10.96
C VAL A 63 -0.97 12.38 10.65
N ASN A 64 -1.29 12.65 9.39
CA ASN A 64 -1.78 13.94 8.93
C ASN A 64 -3.03 13.69 8.07
N GLY A 65 -3.89 14.69 7.95
CA GLY A 65 -5.11 14.61 7.16
C GLY A 65 -5.35 15.90 6.40
N ASN A 66 -5.88 15.77 5.19
CA ASN A 66 -6.39 16.87 4.40
C ASN A 66 -7.91 16.67 4.24
N LEU A 67 -8.69 17.72 4.43
CA LEU A 67 -10.13 17.70 4.17
C LEU A 67 -10.40 18.34 2.81
N HIS A 68 -10.94 17.57 1.87
CA HIS A 68 -11.34 18.08 0.56
C HIS A 68 -12.82 18.41 0.57
N LEU A 69 -13.18 19.63 0.16
CA LEU A 69 -14.53 20.15 0.18
C LEU A 69 -14.94 20.66 -1.20
N TRP A 70 -16.19 20.43 -1.57
CA TRP A 70 -16.82 21.00 -2.76
C TRP A 70 -18.01 21.83 -2.32
N LEU A 71 -17.92 23.15 -2.54
CA LEU A 71 -18.99 24.08 -2.22
C LEU A 71 -19.98 24.18 -3.39
N ASP A 72 -21.25 24.33 -3.06
CA ASP A 72 -22.30 24.60 -4.03
C ASP A 72 -22.41 26.12 -4.27
N PRO A 73 -22.00 26.64 -5.44
CA PRO A 73 -22.03 28.08 -5.70
C PRO A 73 -23.44 28.62 -5.97
N LYS A 74 -24.43 27.74 -6.17
CA LYS A 74 -25.82 28.12 -6.54
C LYS A 74 -26.82 27.87 -5.42
N SER A 75 -26.38 27.39 -4.26
CA SER A 75 -27.24 27.20 -3.09
C SER A 75 -26.58 27.83 -1.86
N SER A 76 -27.38 28.55 -1.06
CA SER A 76 -26.93 29.07 0.24
C SER A 76 -26.80 27.98 1.30
N THR A 77 -27.51 26.87 1.12
CA THR A 77 -27.51 25.74 2.06
C THR A 77 -27.53 24.41 1.30
N THR A 78 -26.74 23.46 1.81
CA THR A 78 -26.77 22.06 1.38
C THR A 78 -27.28 21.24 2.56
N THR A 79 -28.14 20.27 2.30
CA THR A 79 -28.61 19.34 3.34
C THR A 79 -28.29 17.93 2.93
N GLY A 80 -28.19 17.03 3.90
CA GLY A 80 -27.96 15.63 3.61
C GLY A 80 -28.40 14.74 4.77
N GLY A 81 -28.37 13.45 4.53
CA GLY A 81 -28.75 12.46 5.52
C GLY A 81 -28.10 11.11 5.26
N LEU A 82 -27.79 10.40 6.35
CA LEU A 82 -27.30 9.03 6.30
C LEU A 82 -28.50 8.10 6.12
N ILE A 83 -28.45 7.23 5.11
CA ILE A 83 -29.46 6.20 4.85
C ILE A 83 -29.07 4.89 5.54
N SER A 84 -27.82 4.47 5.37
CA SER A 84 -27.30 3.24 5.97
C SER A 84 -25.81 3.37 6.25
N TYR A 85 -25.36 2.68 7.29
CA TYR A 85 -23.95 2.53 7.62
C TYR A 85 -23.73 1.16 8.24
N ASP A 86 -22.82 0.40 7.65
CA ASP A 86 -22.40 -0.90 8.15
C ASP A 86 -20.88 -0.95 8.17
N ALA A 87 -20.31 -1.23 9.33
CA ALA A 87 -18.86 -1.37 9.52
C ALA A 87 -18.58 -2.48 10.55
N PRO A 88 -18.73 -3.75 10.17
CA PRO A 88 -18.44 -4.86 11.05
C PRO A 88 -17.02 -4.79 11.62
N LYS A 89 -16.85 -5.44 12.78
CA LYS A 89 -15.53 -5.59 13.40
C LYS A 89 -14.59 -6.34 12.46
N LEU A 90 -13.29 -6.13 12.65
CA LEU A 90 -12.24 -6.88 11.99
C LEU A 90 -12.50 -8.40 12.15
N SER A 91 -12.46 -9.14 11.06
CA SER A 91 -12.54 -10.60 11.04
C SER A 91 -11.21 -11.17 10.58
N GLY A 92 -10.69 -12.20 11.23
CA GLY A 92 -9.37 -12.74 10.91
C GLY A 92 -8.94 -13.81 11.90
N SER A 93 -7.77 -14.37 11.65
CA SER A 93 -7.18 -15.40 12.51
C SER A 93 -5.66 -15.31 12.48
N ILE A 94 -5.04 -15.76 13.59
CA ILE A 94 -3.61 -16.04 13.66
C ILE A 94 -3.50 -17.50 14.03
N THR A 95 -2.79 -18.28 13.21
CA THR A 95 -2.47 -19.68 13.49
C THR A 95 -0.96 -19.86 13.51
N SER A 96 -0.52 -20.77 14.38
CA SER A 96 0.90 -21.09 14.55
C SER A 96 1.07 -22.59 14.62
N HIS A 97 1.95 -23.11 13.79
CA HIS A 97 2.35 -24.51 13.77
C HIS A 97 3.86 -24.56 13.96
N SER A 98 4.29 -24.73 15.21
CA SER A 98 5.70 -24.86 15.55
C SER A 98 5.96 -26.21 16.21
N VAL A 99 7.06 -26.86 15.82
CA VAL A 99 7.42 -28.20 16.31
C VAL A 99 8.28 -28.08 17.58
N ASP A 100 9.13 -27.05 17.66
CA ASP A 100 10.13 -26.84 18.71
C ASP A 100 10.01 -25.47 19.41
N GLY A 101 8.98 -24.70 19.10
CA GLY A 101 8.76 -23.34 19.60
C GLY A 101 9.52 -22.25 18.83
N ILE A 102 10.37 -22.60 17.87
CA ILE A 102 11.20 -21.68 17.08
C ILE A 102 10.87 -21.84 15.58
N ASP A 103 11.09 -23.04 15.06
CA ASP A 103 10.81 -23.43 13.69
C ASP A 103 9.32 -23.74 13.56
N GLY A 104 8.73 -23.26 12.48
CA GLY A 104 7.30 -23.38 12.27
C GLY A 104 6.76 -22.45 11.21
N GLU A 105 5.47 -22.63 10.95
CA GLU A 105 4.70 -21.74 10.09
C GLU A 105 3.69 -20.94 10.93
N TYR A 106 3.71 -19.64 10.74
CA TYR A 106 2.81 -18.68 11.35
C TYR A 106 2.00 -18.02 10.24
N ARG A 107 0.68 -18.12 10.32
CA ARG A 107 -0.23 -17.51 9.35
C ARG A 107 -1.09 -16.48 10.04
N ALA A 108 -1.30 -15.36 9.37
CA ALA A 108 -2.24 -14.34 9.80
C ALA A 108 -3.15 -13.95 8.64
N THR A 109 -4.44 -13.86 8.91
CA THR A 109 -5.44 -13.35 7.96
C THR A 109 -6.25 -12.25 8.61
N ALA A 110 -6.66 -11.28 7.81
CA ALA A 110 -7.61 -10.26 8.23
C ALA A 110 -8.49 -9.84 7.05
N SER A 111 -9.73 -9.52 7.36
CA SER A 111 -10.73 -8.97 6.44
C SER A 111 -11.57 -7.90 7.14
N ARG A 112 -11.95 -6.86 6.41
CA ARG A 112 -12.89 -5.84 6.90
C ARG A 112 -13.68 -5.26 5.74
N ASN A 113 -14.99 -5.15 5.93
CA ASN A 113 -15.90 -4.51 5.00
C ASN A 113 -16.53 -3.29 5.68
N ILE A 114 -16.69 -2.21 4.93
CA ILE A 114 -17.33 -0.97 5.38
C ILE A 114 -18.22 -0.50 4.25
N SER A 115 -19.44 -0.08 4.55
CA SER A 115 -20.33 0.58 3.60
C SER A 115 -21.12 1.70 4.25
N ALA A 116 -21.37 2.76 3.50
CA ALA A 116 -22.18 3.88 3.93
C ALA A 116 -22.97 4.40 2.72
N THR A 117 -24.28 4.60 2.89
CA THR A 117 -25.11 5.26 1.89
C THR A 117 -25.74 6.48 2.51
N GLY A 118 -25.69 7.61 1.80
CA GLY A 118 -26.31 8.86 2.21
C GLY A 118 -26.81 9.64 1.01
N TRP A 119 -27.59 10.67 1.26
CA TRP A 119 -28.09 11.58 0.24
C TRP A 119 -27.68 13.02 0.55
N VAL A 120 -27.57 13.83 -0.51
CA VAL A 120 -27.24 15.24 -0.46
C VAL A 120 -28.18 16.00 -1.38
N SER A 121 -28.89 16.99 -0.84
CA SER A 121 -29.70 17.93 -1.61
C SER A 121 -28.90 19.20 -1.88
N SER A 122 -28.71 19.51 -3.17
CA SER A 122 -27.94 20.67 -3.66
C SER A 122 -28.68 21.35 -4.81
N SER A 123 -28.11 22.44 -5.35
CA SER A 123 -28.57 23.10 -6.57
C SER A 123 -28.59 22.18 -7.80
N ARG A 124 -27.86 21.05 -7.75
CA ARG A 124 -27.85 20.01 -8.78
C ARG A 124 -28.93 18.94 -8.57
N GLY A 125 -29.79 19.09 -7.56
CA GLY A 125 -30.80 18.13 -7.16
C GLY A 125 -30.34 17.24 -6.01
N ASN A 126 -31.13 16.18 -5.75
CA ASN A 126 -30.86 15.20 -4.72
C ASN A 126 -29.96 14.08 -5.27
N ILE A 127 -28.80 13.90 -4.65
CA ILE A 127 -27.77 12.95 -5.06
C ILE A 127 -27.60 11.93 -3.94
N THR A 128 -27.87 10.66 -4.24
CA THR A 128 -27.52 9.56 -3.35
C THR A 128 -26.11 9.08 -3.66
N THR A 129 -25.28 8.95 -2.63
CA THR A 129 -23.91 8.44 -2.73
C THR A 129 -23.76 7.20 -1.85
N THR A 130 -23.13 6.15 -2.38
CA THR A 130 -22.79 4.94 -1.66
C THR A 130 -21.27 4.77 -1.68
N PHE A 131 -20.66 4.68 -0.51
CA PHE A 131 -19.27 4.28 -0.33
C PHE A 131 -19.22 2.83 0.14
N ALA A 132 -18.33 2.03 -0.44
CA ALA A 132 -18.01 0.69 0.01
C ALA A 132 -16.49 0.47 -0.02
N GLN A 133 -15.94 -0.09 1.06
CA GLN A 133 -14.54 -0.47 1.16
C GLN A 133 -14.42 -1.93 1.63
N ARG A 134 -13.63 -2.73 0.92
CA ARG A 134 -13.30 -4.11 1.27
C ARG A 134 -11.80 -4.22 1.40
N LEU A 135 -11.35 -4.80 2.50
CA LEU A 135 -9.93 -4.95 2.84
C LEU A 135 -9.66 -6.43 3.11
N SER A 136 -8.62 -7.00 2.50
CA SER A 136 -8.15 -8.38 2.75
C SER A 136 -6.63 -8.46 2.90
N PHE A 137 -6.18 -9.25 3.86
CA PHE A 137 -4.79 -9.36 4.28
C PHE A 137 -4.50 -10.83 4.52
N ALA A 138 -3.40 -11.29 3.97
CA ALA A 138 -2.89 -12.63 4.21
C ALA A 138 -1.37 -12.55 4.41
N ASN A 139 -0.88 -13.28 5.40
CA ASN A 139 0.53 -13.42 5.70
C ASN A 139 0.85 -14.88 6.02
N SER A 140 1.94 -15.39 5.47
CA SER A 140 2.64 -16.58 5.95
C SER A 140 4.06 -16.17 6.32
N ASN A 141 4.50 -16.62 7.48
CA ASN A 141 5.85 -16.46 7.99
C ASN A 141 6.35 -17.85 8.38
N VAL A 142 7.34 -18.35 7.66
CA VAL A 142 7.96 -19.65 7.89
C VAL A 142 9.35 -19.43 8.47
N VAL A 143 9.57 -19.97 9.67
CA VAL A 143 10.86 -19.97 10.35
C VAL A 143 11.41 -21.40 10.32
N SER A 144 12.69 -21.54 9.99
CA SER A 144 13.37 -22.81 9.78
C SER A 144 14.83 -22.73 10.21
N ASN A 145 15.46 -23.90 10.32
CA ASN A 145 16.88 -24.04 10.68
C ASN A 145 17.19 -23.40 12.03
N LYS A 146 16.36 -23.71 13.05
CA LYS A 146 16.46 -23.17 14.42
C LYS A 146 16.48 -21.64 14.43
N GLY A 147 15.61 -21.02 13.63
CA GLY A 147 15.50 -19.57 13.52
C GLY A 147 16.50 -18.88 12.60
N SER A 148 17.43 -19.62 11.96
CA SER A 148 18.44 -19.00 11.07
C SER A 148 17.93 -18.71 9.66
N SER A 149 16.73 -19.17 9.31
CA SER A 149 16.08 -18.92 8.03
C SER A 149 14.62 -18.55 8.21
N GLN A 150 14.19 -17.45 7.59
CA GLN A 150 12.85 -16.90 7.66
C GLN A 150 12.36 -16.50 6.27
N VAL A 151 11.15 -16.92 5.91
CA VAL A 151 10.45 -16.52 4.68
C VAL A 151 9.11 -15.89 5.08
N ILE A 152 8.87 -14.66 4.65
CA ILE A 152 7.61 -13.96 4.82
C ILE A 152 7.01 -13.74 3.44
N ASN A 153 5.75 -14.13 3.27
CA ASN A 153 4.95 -13.83 2.09
C ASN A 153 3.64 -13.20 2.55
N GLN A 154 3.40 -11.96 2.12
CA GLN A 154 2.28 -11.14 2.55
C GLN A 154 1.61 -10.49 1.36
N THR A 155 0.28 -10.41 1.39
CA THR A 155 -0.50 -9.59 0.48
C THR A 155 -1.52 -8.78 1.25
N THR A 156 -1.59 -7.48 0.97
CA THR A 156 -2.66 -6.59 1.40
C THR A 156 -3.43 -6.15 0.15
N ASP A 157 -4.73 -6.38 0.11
CA ASP A 157 -5.62 -5.91 -0.95
C ASP A 157 -6.69 -4.98 -0.38
N ALA A 158 -6.98 -3.92 -1.12
CA ALA A 158 -7.99 -2.94 -0.79
C ALA A 158 -8.81 -2.59 -2.03
N HIS A 159 -10.13 -2.71 -1.92
CA HIS A 159 -11.08 -2.21 -2.90
C HIS A 159 -11.90 -1.10 -2.27
N ALA A 160 -12.01 0.03 -2.95
CA ALA A 160 -12.91 1.11 -2.61
C ALA A 160 -13.80 1.42 -3.82
N ASP A 161 -15.09 1.60 -3.56
CA ASP A 161 -16.10 1.96 -4.54
C ASP A 161 -16.90 3.14 -3.98
N VAL A 162 -16.96 4.23 -4.73
CA VAL A 162 -17.87 5.33 -4.51
C VAL A 162 -18.82 5.34 -5.70
N GLY A 163 -20.09 5.08 -5.44
CA GLY A 163 -21.17 5.09 -6.41
C GLY A 163 -22.13 6.25 -6.18
N GLY A 164 -22.77 6.73 -7.25
CA GLY A 164 -23.75 7.81 -7.21
C GLY A 164 -23.13 9.21 -7.32
N GLY A 165 -23.81 10.10 -8.04
CA GLY A 165 -23.31 11.46 -8.33
C GLY A 165 -22.25 11.52 -9.44
N ALA A 166 -21.65 12.70 -9.61
CA ALA A 166 -20.69 13.00 -10.68
C ALA A 166 -19.26 12.47 -10.42
N TYR A 167 -18.99 11.93 -9.23
CA TYR A 167 -17.63 11.55 -8.78
C TYR A 167 -17.51 10.05 -8.47
N ALA A 168 -18.34 9.22 -9.11
CA ALA A 168 -18.24 7.79 -8.88
C ALA A 168 -16.87 7.26 -9.32
N GLN A 169 -16.22 6.50 -8.43
CA GLN A 169 -14.84 6.05 -8.57
C GLN A 169 -14.67 4.67 -7.94
N GLN A 170 -13.96 3.80 -8.64
CA GLN A 170 -13.47 2.53 -8.14
C GLN A 170 -11.96 2.57 -8.06
N VAL A 171 -11.42 2.12 -6.93
CA VAL A 171 -9.99 1.98 -6.70
C VAL A 171 -9.72 0.58 -6.18
N HIS A 172 -8.81 -0.12 -6.83
CA HIS A 172 -8.27 -1.39 -6.34
C HIS A 172 -6.77 -1.25 -6.16
N GLN A 173 -6.29 -1.59 -4.97
CA GLN A 173 -4.88 -1.57 -4.60
C GLN A 173 -4.48 -2.95 -4.08
N SER A 174 -3.32 -3.44 -4.50
CA SER A 174 -2.73 -4.71 -4.06
C SER A 174 -1.25 -4.53 -3.77
N PHE A 175 -0.81 -4.98 -2.60
CA PHE A 175 0.53 -4.77 -2.06
C PHE A 175 1.18 -6.12 -1.70
N PRO A 176 1.73 -6.85 -2.68
CA PRO A 176 2.50 -8.06 -2.39
C PRO A 176 3.87 -7.70 -1.79
N LEU A 177 4.26 -8.45 -0.76
CA LEU A 177 5.52 -8.30 -0.06
C LEU A 177 6.10 -9.68 0.21
N TYR A 178 7.31 -9.93 -0.30
CA TYR A 178 8.11 -11.10 0.00
C TYR A 178 9.40 -10.67 0.72
N ILE A 179 9.74 -11.37 1.80
CA ILE A 179 11.00 -11.17 2.51
C ILE A 179 11.61 -12.54 2.78
N PHE A 180 12.87 -12.71 2.38
CA PHE A 180 13.70 -13.83 2.78
C PHE A 180 14.89 -13.34 3.59
N GLN A 181 15.14 -14.02 4.70
CA GLN A 181 16.32 -13.82 5.55
C GLN A 181 16.90 -15.17 5.91
N GLY A 182 18.12 -15.45 5.48
CA GLY A 182 18.76 -16.74 5.78
C GLY A 182 20.26 -16.63 6.02
N GLY A 183 20.83 -17.65 6.63
CA GLY A 183 22.25 -17.94 6.63
C GLY A 183 22.53 -19.28 5.95
N ASP A 184 23.74 -19.49 5.44
CA ASP A 184 24.21 -20.80 4.94
C ASP A 184 24.57 -21.78 6.07
N GLY A 185 24.54 -21.34 7.33
CA GLY A 185 24.76 -22.19 8.50
C GLY A 185 26.19 -22.71 8.63
N SER A 186 27.17 -22.09 7.97
CA SER A 186 28.55 -22.57 7.88
C SER A 186 29.38 -22.37 9.17
N GLY A 187 28.89 -22.79 10.34
CA GLY A 187 29.66 -22.76 11.59
C GLY A 187 29.98 -21.35 12.11
N THR A 188 30.82 -21.28 13.16
CA THR A 188 31.09 -20.03 13.90
C THR A 188 32.19 -19.15 13.29
N SER A 189 33.06 -19.68 12.44
CA SER A 189 34.22 -18.94 11.91
C SER A 189 33.98 -18.25 10.56
N SER A 190 32.96 -18.66 9.80
CA SER A 190 32.58 -18.02 8.54
C SER A 190 31.09 -18.21 8.29
N GLN A 191 30.35 -17.16 7.98
CA GLN A 191 28.90 -17.26 7.70
C GLN A 191 28.49 -16.36 6.53
N ARG A 192 27.61 -16.83 5.66
CA ARG A 192 27.01 -15.99 4.60
C ARG A 192 25.55 -15.73 4.93
N LEU A 193 25.23 -14.46 5.16
CA LEU A 193 23.88 -13.97 5.41
C LEU A 193 23.27 -13.46 4.12
N LYS A 194 22.13 -14.02 3.73
CA LYS A 194 21.37 -13.63 2.53
C LYS A 194 20.08 -12.92 2.94
N ARG A 195 19.78 -11.83 2.24
CA ARG A 195 18.55 -11.06 2.40
C ARG A 195 17.96 -10.81 1.02
N ARG A 196 16.67 -11.06 0.84
CA ARG A 196 15.93 -10.73 -0.38
C ARG A 196 14.61 -10.10 0.00
N VAL A 197 14.26 -9.01 -0.67
CA VAL A 197 13.00 -8.30 -0.49
C VAL A 197 12.39 -8.08 -1.85
N GLU A 198 11.13 -8.46 -2.02
CA GLU A 198 10.34 -8.11 -3.17
C GLU A 198 9.15 -7.30 -2.68
N ILE A 199 9.01 -6.07 -3.19
CA ILE A 199 7.92 -5.17 -2.80
C ILE A 199 7.19 -4.70 -4.05
N GLY A 200 5.90 -5.02 -4.11
CA GLY A 200 5.02 -4.65 -5.21
C GLY A 200 3.97 -3.64 -4.78
N PHE A 201 3.61 -2.75 -5.72
CA PHE A 201 2.48 -1.86 -5.58
C PHE A 201 1.68 -1.92 -6.88
N VAL A 202 0.45 -2.42 -6.81
CA VAL A 202 -0.47 -2.46 -7.94
C VAL A 202 -1.67 -1.59 -7.60
N GLU A 203 -2.03 -0.67 -8.47
CA GLU A 203 -3.25 0.12 -8.35
C GLU A 203 -3.98 0.17 -9.70
N SER A 204 -5.29 0.12 -9.64
CA SER A 204 -6.17 0.46 -10.76
C SER A 204 -7.26 1.40 -10.28
N ARG A 205 -7.53 2.43 -11.07
CA ARG A 205 -8.61 3.38 -10.84
C ARG A 205 -9.51 3.42 -12.05
N ALA A 206 -10.82 3.46 -11.81
CA ALA A 206 -11.83 3.67 -12.84
C ALA A 206 -12.86 4.67 -12.33
N GLY A 207 -13.08 5.76 -13.08
CA GLY A 207 -14.15 6.70 -12.80
C GLY A 207 -15.38 6.46 -13.68
N ALA A 208 -16.56 6.90 -13.23
CA ALA A 208 -17.77 6.89 -14.04
C ALA A 208 -17.90 8.17 -14.91
N GLY A 209 -18.81 8.14 -15.88
CA GLY A 209 -19.28 9.37 -16.56
C GLY A 209 -18.22 10.12 -17.40
N GLY A 210 -17.19 9.42 -17.90
CA GLY A 210 -16.10 10.04 -18.67
C GLY A 210 -14.87 10.41 -17.83
N ALA A 211 -14.89 10.16 -16.52
CA ALA A 211 -13.69 10.17 -15.71
C ALA A 211 -12.72 9.06 -16.18
N GLY A 212 -11.44 9.41 -16.26
CA GLY A 212 -10.42 8.53 -16.83
C GLY A 212 -10.13 7.30 -15.97
N THR A 213 -9.66 6.23 -16.61
CA THR A 213 -9.01 5.10 -15.94
C THR A 213 -7.51 5.35 -15.78
N SER A 214 -6.90 4.73 -14.77
CA SER A 214 -5.45 4.63 -14.64
C SER A 214 -5.01 3.32 -13.99
N THR A 215 -3.79 2.90 -14.30
CA THR A 215 -3.12 1.76 -13.67
C THR A 215 -1.72 2.16 -13.25
N LEU A 216 -1.26 1.57 -12.16
CA LEU A 216 0.10 1.70 -11.64
C LEU A 216 0.58 0.31 -11.24
N ARG A 217 1.80 -0.05 -11.66
CA ARG A 217 2.49 -1.26 -11.23
C ARG A 217 3.94 -0.91 -10.90
N ASN A 218 4.34 -1.17 -9.67
CA ASN A 218 5.71 -1.17 -9.22
C ASN A 218 6.11 -2.59 -8.81
N GLU A 219 7.32 -2.99 -9.17
CA GLU A 219 7.99 -4.18 -8.70
C GLU A 219 9.43 -3.81 -8.36
N GLN A 220 9.83 -4.00 -7.10
CA GLN A 220 11.20 -3.85 -6.65
C GLN A 220 11.69 -5.19 -6.11
N VAL A 221 12.83 -5.67 -6.61
CA VAL A 221 13.52 -6.88 -6.16
C VAL A 221 14.91 -6.48 -5.69
N ALA A 222 15.16 -6.65 -4.39
CA ALA A 222 16.38 -6.23 -3.73
C ALA A 222 17.03 -7.42 -3.04
N GLU A 223 18.34 -7.59 -3.23
CA GLU A 223 19.09 -8.71 -2.65
C GLU A 223 20.40 -8.22 -2.07
N ALA A 224 20.78 -8.76 -0.90
CA ALA A 224 22.10 -8.57 -0.32
C ALA A 224 22.65 -9.87 0.23
N GLU A 225 23.96 -10.03 0.11
CA GLU A 225 24.73 -11.05 0.77
C GLU A 225 25.86 -10.39 1.57
N VAL A 226 26.01 -10.80 2.83
CA VAL A 226 27.09 -10.39 3.72
C VAL A 226 27.85 -11.63 4.16
N VAL A 227 29.16 -11.61 3.97
CA VAL A 227 30.08 -12.65 4.42
C VAL A 227 30.72 -12.18 5.72
N LEU A 228 30.53 -12.95 6.77
CA LEU A 228 31.17 -12.78 8.07
C LEU A 228 32.33 -13.77 8.19
N ARG A 229 33.44 -13.35 8.80
CA ARG A 229 34.54 -14.21 9.27
C ARG A 229 34.90 -13.78 10.69
N ASP A 230 34.89 -14.71 11.63
CA ASP A 230 35.10 -14.43 13.06
C ASP A 230 34.26 -13.22 13.55
N ASP A 231 32.96 -13.23 13.21
CA ASP A 231 31.98 -12.17 13.47
C ASP A 231 32.30 -10.78 12.87
N GLN A 232 33.30 -10.67 12.00
CA GLN A 232 33.64 -9.45 11.26
C GLN A 232 33.16 -9.51 9.82
N VAL A 233 32.71 -8.38 9.28
CA VAL A 233 32.34 -8.28 7.85
C VAL A 233 33.57 -8.45 6.98
N ALA A 234 33.67 -9.59 6.30
CA ALA A 234 34.74 -9.91 5.36
C ALA A 234 34.40 -9.49 3.92
N GLY A 235 33.11 -9.34 3.61
CA GLY A 235 32.66 -8.88 2.30
C GLY A 235 31.15 -8.69 2.25
N ALA A 236 30.70 -7.87 1.30
CA ALA A 236 29.28 -7.68 1.06
C ALA A 236 29.02 -7.44 -0.43
N SER A 237 27.87 -7.89 -0.90
CA SER A 237 27.36 -7.59 -2.23
C SER A 237 25.87 -7.34 -2.15
N TRP A 238 25.36 -6.42 -2.97
CA TRP A 238 23.94 -6.14 -3.03
C TRP A 238 23.55 -5.65 -4.41
N ARG A 239 22.27 -5.81 -4.74
CA ARG A 239 21.67 -5.38 -6.00
C ARG A 239 20.21 -4.99 -5.77
N MET A 240 19.70 -4.15 -6.65
CA MET A 240 18.30 -3.77 -6.70
C MET A 240 17.87 -3.67 -8.16
N HIS A 241 16.69 -4.19 -8.47
CA HIS A 241 16.00 -3.97 -9.72
C HIS A 241 14.61 -3.39 -9.45
N GLN A 242 14.23 -2.35 -10.20
CA GLN A 242 12.90 -1.77 -10.14
C GLN A 242 12.31 -1.60 -11.53
N VAL A 243 11.07 -2.06 -11.68
CA VAL A 243 10.21 -1.70 -12.82
C VAL A 243 8.99 -0.97 -12.28
N TYR A 244 8.84 0.27 -12.72
CA TYR A 244 7.68 1.11 -12.44
C TYR A 244 6.97 1.42 -13.75
N ASN A 245 5.64 1.25 -13.76
CA ASN A 245 4.81 1.56 -14.91
C ASN A 245 3.51 2.21 -14.44
N TYR A 246 3.18 3.35 -15.02
CA TYR A 246 1.94 4.07 -14.84
C TYR A 246 1.34 4.40 -16.21
N GLY A 247 0.04 4.23 -16.34
CA GLY A 247 -0.71 4.62 -17.53
C GLY A 247 -2.09 5.13 -17.17
N ALA A 248 -2.54 6.16 -17.87
CA ALA A 248 -3.85 6.75 -17.73
C ALA A 248 -4.51 7.01 -19.08
N SER A 249 -5.82 6.87 -19.10
CA SER A 249 -6.66 7.08 -20.31
C SER A 249 -6.60 8.50 -20.88
N ASN A 250 -6.15 9.49 -20.10
CA ASN A 250 -5.93 10.86 -20.57
C ASN A 250 -4.57 11.04 -21.31
N GLY A 251 -3.84 9.94 -21.54
CA GLY A 251 -2.52 9.94 -22.18
C GLY A 251 -1.36 10.16 -21.23
N GLY A 252 -1.61 10.39 -19.93
CA GLY A 252 -0.57 10.41 -18.92
C GLY A 252 0.06 9.02 -18.78
N CYS A 253 1.39 8.94 -18.80
CA CYS A 253 2.08 7.70 -18.52
C CYS A 253 3.48 7.98 -17.94
N TYR A 254 4.04 6.97 -17.30
CA TYR A 254 5.42 6.99 -16.85
C TYR A 254 5.94 5.56 -16.75
N LEU A 255 7.11 5.30 -17.30
CA LEU A 255 7.82 4.05 -17.13
C LEU A 255 9.23 4.34 -16.60
N ARG A 256 9.71 3.52 -15.67
CA ARG A 256 11.12 3.47 -15.30
C ARG A 256 11.55 2.04 -15.06
N ASN A 257 12.68 1.66 -15.64
CA ASN A 257 13.33 0.38 -15.45
C ASN A 257 14.78 0.64 -15.07
N VAL A 258 15.15 0.31 -13.83
CA VAL A 258 16.44 0.68 -13.26
C VAL A 258 17.05 -0.50 -12.50
N THR A 259 18.36 -0.70 -12.66
CA THR A 259 19.11 -1.74 -11.95
C THR A 259 20.39 -1.17 -11.36
N SER A 260 20.73 -1.61 -10.16
CA SER A 260 22.00 -1.31 -9.50
C SER A 260 22.67 -2.56 -8.94
N VAL A 261 24.00 -2.51 -8.88
CA VAL A 261 24.85 -3.48 -8.19
C VAL A 261 25.88 -2.70 -7.38
N GLY A 262 25.97 -2.97 -6.09
CA GLY A 262 26.77 -2.13 -5.21
C GLY A 262 26.24 -0.69 -5.20
N TYR A 263 27.14 0.28 -5.34
CA TYR A 263 26.76 1.69 -5.46
C TYR A 263 26.48 2.14 -6.90
N ASP A 264 26.74 1.27 -7.87
CA ASP A 264 26.67 1.63 -9.29
C ASP A 264 25.28 1.34 -9.86
N VAL A 265 24.71 2.33 -10.54
CA VAL A 265 23.52 2.15 -11.38
C VAL A 265 23.98 1.60 -12.72
N LEU A 266 23.68 0.33 -12.99
CA LEU A 266 24.13 -0.36 -14.20
C LEU A 266 23.34 0.10 -15.44
N PHE A 267 22.04 0.34 -15.26
CA PHE A 267 21.21 0.98 -16.27
C PHE A 267 20.01 1.66 -15.60
N ASP A 268 19.54 2.72 -16.25
CA ASP A 268 18.34 3.46 -15.87
C ASP A 268 17.67 3.92 -17.16
N HIS A 269 16.47 3.41 -17.42
CA HIS A 269 15.68 3.76 -18.59
C HIS A 269 14.32 4.28 -18.14
N ASP A 270 14.04 5.54 -18.42
CA ASP A 270 12.74 6.15 -18.16
C ASP A 270 12.06 6.66 -19.43
N VAL A 271 10.72 6.62 -19.41
CA VAL A 271 9.85 7.17 -20.45
C VAL A 271 8.77 7.97 -19.76
N ALA A 272 8.84 9.30 -19.89
CA ALA A 272 7.85 10.22 -19.32
C ALA A 272 6.72 10.60 -20.31
N SER A 273 6.75 10.09 -21.54
CA SER A 273 5.71 10.31 -22.54
C SER A 273 5.48 9.08 -23.41
N CYS A 274 4.27 8.54 -23.40
CA CYS A 274 3.87 7.45 -24.28
C CYS A 274 3.28 8.09 -25.54
N ALA A 275 4.05 8.10 -26.62
CA ALA A 275 3.53 8.55 -27.90
C ALA A 275 2.40 7.63 -28.37
N GLY A 276 1.17 8.16 -28.49
CA GLY A 276 0.02 7.51 -29.15
C GLY A 276 -1.10 7.12 -28.17
N THR A 277 -2.15 7.91 -28.05
CA THR A 277 -3.28 7.86 -28.99
C THR A 277 -3.98 9.21 -29.08
N ARG A 278 -3.54 10.08 -29.99
CA ARG A 278 -4.47 11.03 -30.61
C ARG A 278 -5.43 10.19 -31.46
N ARG A 279 -6.60 9.87 -30.93
CA ARG A 279 -7.72 9.43 -31.78
C ARG A 279 -8.04 10.60 -32.70
N ARG A 280 -7.80 10.38 -34.01
CA ARG A 280 -8.42 11.14 -35.09
C ARG A 280 -9.93 10.97 -35.03
#